data_AF-A0A812VU72-F1
#
_entry.id   AF-A0A812VU72-F1
#
_cell.length_a   1.000
_cell.length_b   1.000
_cell.length_c   1.000
_cell.angle_alpha   90.00
_cell.angle_beta   90.00
_cell.angle_gamma   90.00
#
_symmetry.space_group_name_H-M   'P 1'
#
loop_
_entity.id
_entity.type
_entity.pdbx_description
1 polymer ?
#
loop_
_entity_poly.entity_id
_entity_poly.type
_entity_poly.pdbx_seq_one_letter_code
_entity_poly.pdbx_strand_id
1 'polypeptide(L)'
;KGKLYVRNHAPVPAIETSADHMITFVSEQEEELDLTLCQLQGRFPRHRITSVLQCTGNRAADNIAANGYGTSGFVGGDSEHIGAGMLGNASWSGYRLDDVL
;
A
#
# COMPACT_ATOMS: atom_id res chain seq x y z
N LYS A 1 18.96 -10.91 0.52
CA LYS A 1 17.69 -10.34 1.02
C LYS A 1 17.00 -9.66 -0.15
N GLY A 2 15.82 -10.13 -0.57
CA GLY A 2 15.04 -9.46 -1.62
C GLY A 2 14.56 -8.12 -1.10
N LYS A 3 14.83 -7.03 -1.83
CA LYS A 3 14.31 -5.71 -1.50
C LYS A 3 12.93 -5.59 -2.16
N LEU A 4 11.90 -5.32 -1.37
CA LEU A 4 10.60 -4.88 -1.91
C LEU A 4 10.72 -3.41 -2.30
N TYR A 5 10.11 -3.05 -3.42
CA TYR A 5 9.92 -1.66 -3.79
C TYR A 5 9.08 -0.94 -2.70
N VAL A 6 9.51 0.26 -2.31
CA VAL A 6 8.83 1.10 -1.31
C VAL A 6 8.44 2.42 -1.97
N ARG A 7 7.16 2.79 -1.86
CA ARG A 7 6.63 4.07 -2.34
C ARG A 7 5.92 4.79 -1.21
N ASN A 8 6.50 5.90 -0.76
CA ASN A 8 5.89 6.79 0.22
C ASN A 8 5.55 8.13 -0.43
N HIS A 9 4.33 8.64 -0.26
CA HIS A 9 3.95 9.99 -0.71
C HIS A 9 4.22 11.06 0.36
N ALA A 10 4.33 10.65 1.62
CA ALA A 10 4.54 11.50 2.79
C ALA A 10 5.58 10.84 3.73
N PRO A 11 6.10 11.55 4.75
CA PRO A 11 6.93 10.96 5.78
C PRO A 11 6.26 9.74 6.43
N VAL A 12 7.06 8.71 6.75
CA VAL A 12 6.56 7.53 7.46
C VAL A 12 6.20 7.94 8.88
N PRO A 13 4.97 7.70 9.37
CA PRO A 13 4.60 7.99 10.74
C PRO A 13 5.49 7.24 11.75
N ALA A 14 5.90 7.93 12.80
CA ALA A 14 6.61 7.31 13.92
C ALA A 14 5.59 6.65 14.86
N ILE A 15 5.54 5.32 14.87
CA ILE A 15 4.66 4.52 15.74
C ILE A 15 5.55 3.82 16.75
N GLU A 16 5.56 4.31 17.99
CA GLU A 16 6.38 3.78 19.09
C GLU A 16 5.82 2.46 19.63
N THR A 17 4.49 2.37 19.77
CA THR A 17 3.80 1.13 20.15
C THR A 17 2.59 0.92 19.27
N SER A 18 2.21 -0.35 19.11
CA SER A 18 1.02 -0.74 18.35
C SER A 18 -0.16 -1.12 19.25
N ALA A 19 0.02 -1.05 20.57
CA ALA A 19 -0.95 -1.53 21.56
C ALA A 19 -2.21 -0.66 21.61
N ASP A 20 -2.05 0.63 21.37
CA ASP A 20 -3.10 1.65 21.33
C ASP A 20 -3.52 2.04 19.90
N HIS A 21 -2.95 1.38 18.88
CA HIS A 21 -3.31 1.67 17.50
C HIS A 21 -4.73 1.20 17.20
N MET A 22 -5.58 2.15 16.84
CA MET A 22 -6.99 1.97 16.52
C MET A 22 -7.20 2.07 15.02
N ILE A 23 -8.01 1.16 14.48
CA ILE A 23 -8.44 1.15 13.08
C ILE A 23 -9.95 1.34 13.08
N THR A 24 -10.39 2.41 12.43
CA THR A 24 -11.80 2.77 12.28
C THR A 24 -12.30 2.31 10.92
N PHE A 25 -13.34 1.49 10.91
CA PHE A 25 -14.07 1.09 9.70
C PHE A 25 -15.37 1.89 9.65
N VAL A 26 -15.63 2.59 8.54
CA VAL A 26 -16.82 3.43 8.37
C VAL A 26 -17.67 2.84 7.25
N SER A 27 -18.94 2.57 7.54
CA SER A 27 -19.90 2.09 6.54
C SER A 27 -20.46 3.22 5.66
N GLU A 28 -21.18 2.86 4.60
CA GLU A 28 -21.90 3.84 3.77
C GLU A 28 -23.01 4.59 4.53
N GLN A 29 -23.50 4.02 5.64
CA GLN A 29 -24.49 4.63 6.54
C GLN A 29 -23.85 5.46 7.66
N GLU A 30 -22.54 5.73 7.58
CA GLU A 30 -21.75 6.46 8.59
C GLU A 30 -21.66 5.76 9.96
N GLU A 31 -21.96 4.46 10.03
CA GLU A 31 -21.70 3.67 11.23
C GLU A 31 -20.21 3.35 11.35
N GLU A 32 -19.65 3.57 12.55
CA GLU A 32 -18.24 3.34 12.84
C GLU A 32 -18.03 2.05 13.64
N LEU A 33 -16.98 1.30 13.26
CA LEU A 33 -16.46 0.17 14.02
C LEU A 33 -14.98 0.43 14.30
N ASP A 34 -14.68 0.71 15.57
CA ASP A 34 -13.31 0.87 16.05
C ASP A 34 -12.75 -0.45 16.57
N LEU A 35 -11.61 -0.85 16.01
CA LEU A 35 -10.89 -2.05 16.44
C LEU A 35 -9.42 -1.76 16.70
N THR A 36 -8.94 -2.17 17.87
CA THR A 36 -7.51 -2.31 18.13
C THR A 36 -6.92 -3.50 17.36
N LEU A 37 -5.60 -3.50 17.17
CA LEU A 37 -4.91 -4.66 16.59
C LEU A 37 -5.11 -5.96 17.39
N CYS A 38 -5.23 -5.88 18.71
CA CYS A 38 -5.50 -7.02 19.58
C CYS A 38 -6.91 -7.60 19.32
N GLN A 39 -7.91 -6.74 19.18
CA GLN A 39 -9.27 -7.16 18.85
C GLN A 39 -9.35 -7.80 17.46
N LEU A 40 -8.66 -7.24 16.45
CA LEU A 40 -8.57 -7.87 15.12
C LEU A 40 -7.97 -9.28 15.20
N GLN A 41 -6.88 -9.44 15.96
CA GLN A 41 -6.22 -10.72 16.19
C GLN A 41 -7.11 -11.77 16.88
N GLY A 42 -7.91 -11.35 17.85
CA GLY A 42 -8.81 -12.25 18.58
C GLY A 42 -10.11 -12.59 17.85
N ARG A 43 -10.57 -11.72 16.94
CA ARG A 43 -11.90 -11.81 16.31
C ARG A 43 -11.88 -12.54 14.96
N PHE A 44 -10.81 -12.41 14.18
CA PHE A 44 -10.81 -12.86 12.78
C PHE A 44 -9.72 -13.91 12.50
N PRO A 45 -10.01 -14.90 11.63
CA PRO A 45 -9.01 -15.88 11.23
C PRO A 45 -7.87 -15.22 10.44
N ARG A 46 -6.63 -15.66 10.68
CA ARG A 46 -5.48 -15.16 9.93
C ARG A 46 -5.38 -15.86 8.58
N HIS A 47 -5.28 -15.07 7.51
CA HIS A 47 -5.06 -15.55 6.15
C HIS A 47 -3.66 -15.20 5.65
N ARG A 48 -3.20 -15.96 4.65
CA ARG A 48 -1.94 -15.73 3.95
C ARG A 48 -2.17 -15.72 2.44
N ILE A 49 -1.72 -14.68 1.77
CA ILE A 49 -1.88 -14.49 0.33
C ILE A 49 -0.52 -14.10 -0.24
N THR A 50 -0.09 -14.76 -1.32
CA THR A 50 1.09 -14.33 -2.08
C THR A 50 0.62 -13.50 -3.26
N SER A 51 1.10 -12.26 -3.37
CA SER A 51 0.73 -11.38 -4.45
C SER A 51 1.85 -10.40 -4.79
N VAL A 52 1.78 -9.90 -6.03
CA VAL A 52 2.64 -8.82 -6.54
C VAL A 52 1.95 -7.48 -6.28
N LEU A 53 2.66 -6.53 -5.69
CA LEU A 53 2.29 -5.12 -5.71
C LEU A 53 3.11 -4.44 -6.81
N GLN A 54 2.44 -3.71 -7.70
CA GLN A 54 3.08 -2.95 -8.77
C GLN A 54 2.59 -1.50 -8.72
N CYS A 55 3.52 -0.55 -8.74
CA CYS A 55 3.19 0.85 -8.90
C CYS A 55 2.64 1.09 -10.30
N THR A 56 1.56 1.87 -10.41
CA THR A 56 1.04 2.35 -11.70
C THR A 56 2.11 3.04 -12.54
N GLY A 57 3.04 3.75 -11.90
CA GLY A 57 4.15 4.42 -12.56
C GLY A 57 5.30 3.50 -12.99
N ASN A 58 5.28 2.19 -12.72
CA ASN A 58 6.37 1.29 -13.10
C ASN A 58 6.70 1.42 -14.59
N ARG A 59 7.97 1.66 -14.92
CA ARG A 59 8.47 2.00 -16.27
C ARG A 59 7.98 3.33 -16.86
N ALA A 60 7.52 4.29 -16.07
CA ALA A 60 7.16 5.62 -16.57
C ALA A 60 8.32 6.31 -17.29
N ALA A 61 9.59 6.01 -16.93
CA ALA A 61 10.77 6.51 -17.64
C ALA A 61 10.76 6.16 -19.14
N ASP A 62 10.27 4.97 -19.52
CA ASP A 62 10.21 4.55 -20.93
C ASP A 62 9.16 5.35 -21.70
N ASN A 63 8.01 5.62 -21.06
CA ASN A 63 6.94 6.43 -21.65
C ASN A 63 7.40 7.89 -21.83
N ILE A 64 8.06 8.46 -20.81
CA ILE A 64 8.61 9.82 -20.84
C ILE A 64 9.68 9.93 -21.93
N ALA A 65 10.58 8.94 -22.04
CA ALA A 65 11.62 8.93 -23.07
C ALA A 65 11.04 8.87 -24.49
N ALA A 66 9.92 8.15 -24.69
CA ALA A 66 9.29 8.02 -26.00
C ALA A 66 8.44 9.24 -26.39
N ASN A 67 7.70 9.83 -25.45
CA ASN A 67 6.64 10.79 -25.75
C ASN A 67 6.91 12.21 -25.22
N GLY A 68 7.90 12.37 -24.35
CA GLY A 68 8.15 13.60 -23.60
C GLY A 68 7.36 13.66 -22.28
N TYR A 69 7.90 14.37 -21.29
CA TYR A 69 7.32 14.40 -19.95
C TYR A 69 5.88 14.98 -19.93
N GLY A 70 5.65 16.12 -20.58
CA GLY A 70 4.36 16.82 -20.56
C GLY A 70 3.19 16.06 -21.20
N THR A 71 3.45 15.07 -22.03
CA THR A 71 2.42 14.25 -22.71
C THR A 71 2.21 12.89 -22.03
N SER A 72 3.13 12.49 -21.13
CA SER A 72 3.11 11.18 -20.48
C SER A 72 1.96 11.00 -19.47
N GLY A 73 1.35 12.10 -19.01
CA GLY A 73 0.35 12.10 -17.93
C GLY A 73 0.91 11.69 -16.56
N PHE A 74 2.24 11.57 -16.44
CA PHE A 74 2.90 11.23 -15.19
C PHE A 74 2.87 12.41 -14.21
N VAL A 75 2.42 12.15 -12.98
CA VAL A 75 2.17 13.19 -11.96
C VAL A 75 3.35 13.35 -10.99
N GLY A 76 4.33 12.44 -11.01
CA GLY A 76 5.59 12.59 -10.24
C GLY A 76 6.58 13.50 -10.95
N GLY A 77 7.64 13.93 -10.27
CA GLY A 77 8.62 14.87 -10.83
C GLY A 77 9.42 14.32 -12.01
N ASP A 78 9.92 15.21 -12.87
CA ASP A 78 10.82 14.90 -14.00
C ASP A 78 12.18 14.32 -13.58
N SER A 79 12.55 14.52 -12.32
CA SER A 79 13.73 13.94 -11.66
C SER A 79 13.48 12.55 -11.07
N GLU A 80 12.25 12.05 -11.04
CA GLU A 80 11.94 10.70 -10.58
C GLU A 80 12.25 9.67 -11.67
N HIS A 81 13.36 8.95 -11.51
CA HIS A 81 13.70 7.86 -12.41
C HIS A 81 12.89 6.59 -12.10
N ILE A 82 11.70 6.46 -12.72
CA ILE A 82 10.82 5.29 -12.56
C ILE A 82 11.04 4.27 -13.67
N GLY A 83 12.12 3.51 -13.55
CA GLY A 83 12.49 2.42 -14.45
C GLY A 83 11.72 1.12 -14.23
N ALA A 84 12.29 0.00 -14.67
CA ALA A 84 11.77 -1.33 -14.37
C ALA A 84 12.20 -1.74 -12.95
N GLY A 85 11.23 -1.93 -12.05
CA GLY A 85 11.53 -2.35 -10.67
C GLY A 85 10.60 -1.79 -9.60
N MET A 86 9.59 -1.02 -9.99
CA MET A 86 8.58 -0.49 -9.06
C MET A 86 7.46 -1.50 -8.84
N LEU A 87 7.87 -2.72 -8.49
CA LEU A 87 7.02 -3.82 -8.10
C LEU A 87 7.74 -4.75 -7.11
N GLY A 88 6.99 -5.61 -6.43
CA GLY A 88 7.54 -6.62 -5.55
C GLY A 88 6.55 -7.73 -5.28
N ASN A 89 7.05 -8.97 -5.11
CA ASN A 89 6.24 -10.13 -4.74
C ASN A 89 6.51 -10.51 -3.29
N ALA A 90 5.46 -10.70 -2.51
CA ALA A 90 5.58 -11.12 -1.11
C ALA A 90 4.42 -12.02 -0.70
N SER A 91 4.66 -12.81 0.36
CA SER A 91 3.62 -13.54 1.08
C SER A 91 3.12 -12.68 2.24
N TRP A 92 1.96 -12.08 2.06
CA TRP A 92 1.28 -11.24 3.05
C TRP A 92 0.53 -12.08 4.06
N SER A 93 0.34 -11.58 5.28
CA SER A 93 -0.50 -12.25 6.28
C SER A 93 -1.27 -11.22 7.09
N GLY A 94 -2.57 -11.46 7.27
CA GLY A 94 -3.49 -10.52 7.91
C GLY A 94 -4.89 -11.10 8.00
N TYR A 95 -5.88 -10.24 8.13
CA TYR A 95 -7.31 -10.58 8.15
C TYR A 95 -7.93 -10.17 6.82
N ARG A 96 -8.93 -10.90 6.35
CA ARG A 96 -9.60 -10.48 5.14
C ARG A 96 -10.52 -9.29 5.45
N LEU A 97 -10.63 -8.38 4.50
CA LEU A 97 -11.48 -7.20 4.66
C LEU A 97 -12.97 -7.57 4.63
N ASP A 98 -13.36 -8.61 3.88
CA ASP A 98 -14.73 -9.15 3.82
C ASP A 98 -15.19 -9.81 5.14
N ASP A 99 -14.26 -10.24 6.00
CA ASP A 99 -14.60 -10.70 7.34
C ASP A 99 -14.88 -9.52 8.31
N VAL A 100 -14.30 -8.35 8.03
CA VAL A 100 -14.36 -7.17 8.92
C VAL A 100 -15.51 -6.23 8.57
N LEU A 101 -15.75 -6.02 7.28
CA LEU A 101 -16.86 -5.22 6.73
C LEU A 101 -18.17 -6.01 6.74
#